data_AF-A0A7L5Y6J9-F1
#
_entry.id   AF-A0A7L5Y6J9-F1
#
_cell.length_a   1.000
_cell.length_b   1.000
_cell.length_c   1.000
_cell.angle_alpha   90.00
_cell.angle_beta   90.00
_cell.angle_gamma   90.00
#
_symmetry.space_group_name_H-M   'P 1'
#
loop_
_entity.id
_entity.type
_entity.pdbx_description
1 polymer ?
#
loop_
_entity_poly.entity_id
_entity_poly.type
_entity_poly.pdbx_seq_one_letter_code
_entity_poly.pdbx_strand_id
1 'polypeptide(L)'
;MTPNLVSTIIPVYNRPARLREAVASVLAQDWRPVEILIVDDGSTDEGATLLAAYALAAEHPQAIRVLSQPNGGRAQPANSGASMRKASSFNTSTATTCCCRASSVRRFRVCATTGRRASRTA
;
A
#
# COMPACT_ATOMS: atom_id res chain seq x y z
N MET A 1 12.06 -4.42 -17.35
CA MET A 1 10.64 -4.33 -16.91
C MET A 1 10.08 -5.75 -16.84
N THR A 2 9.54 -6.17 -15.71
CA THR A 2 8.91 -7.50 -15.56
C THR A 2 7.47 -7.44 -16.10
N PRO A 3 7.15 -8.12 -17.22
CA PRO A 3 5.77 -8.16 -17.70
C PRO A 3 4.88 -8.82 -16.63
N ASN A 4 3.72 -8.23 -16.36
CA ASN A 4 2.69 -8.66 -15.39
C ASN A 4 2.95 -8.39 -13.90
N LEU A 5 4.05 -7.73 -13.52
CA LEU A 5 4.23 -7.24 -12.15
C LEU A 5 3.24 -6.12 -11.85
N VAL A 6 2.54 -6.22 -10.73
CA VAL A 6 1.71 -5.13 -10.18
C VAL A 6 2.41 -4.59 -8.95
N SER A 7 2.72 -3.29 -8.92
CA SER A 7 3.20 -2.68 -7.68
C SER A 7 2.12 -1.85 -6.99
N THR A 8 2.01 -2.02 -5.68
CA THR A 8 1.10 -1.29 -4.83
C THR A 8 1.91 -0.34 -3.95
N ILE A 9 1.62 0.95 -4.04
CA ILE A 9 2.25 1.99 -3.23
C ILE A 9 1.33 2.29 -2.05
N ILE A 10 1.85 2.15 -0.83
CA ILE A 10 1.12 2.38 0.42
C ILE A 10 1.78 3.56 1.16
N PRO A 11 1.30 4.79 0.96
CA PRO A 11 1.74 5.92 1.75
C PRO A 11 1.17 5.82 3.17
N VAL A 12 2.03 6.00 4.17
CA VAL A 12 1.68 5.91 5.60
C VAL A 12 2.25 7.10 6.37
N TYR A 13 1.49 7.55 7.37
CA TYR A 13 1.87 8.60 8.31
C TYR A 13 1.16 8.36 9.65
N ASN A 14 1.91 8.15 10.73
CA ASN A 14 1.44 7.99 12.11
C ASN A 14 0.32 6.94 12.29
N ARG A 15 0.37 5.82 11.55
CA ARG A 15 -0.70 4.79 11.56
C ARG A 15 -0.16 3.36 11.35
N PRO A 16 0.56 2.79 12.33
CA PRO A 16 1.18 1.47 12.22
C PRO A 16 0.15 0.34 12.10
N ALA A 17 -0.99 0.43 12.80
CA ALA A 17 -2.03 -0.60 12.74
C ALA A 17 -2.66 -0.71 11.34
N ARG A 18 -2.97 0.43 10.72
CA ARG A 18 -3.56 0.45 9.37
C ARG A 18 -2.57 -0.01 8.30
N LEU A 19 -1.28 0.21 8.51
CA LEU A 19 -0.26 -0.30 7.61
C LEU A 19 -0.32 -1.83 7.52
N ARG A 20 -0.43 -2.51 8.67
CA ARG A 20 -0.54 -3.98 8.72
C ARG A 20 -1.79 -4.47 8.00
N GLU A 21 -2.93 -3.82 8.22
CA GLU A 21 -4.19 -4.15 7.54
C GLU A 21 -4.09 -3.97 6.02
N ALA A 22 -3.50 -2.86 5.56
CA ALA A 22 -3.32 -2.57 4.14
C ALA A 22 -2.40 -3.60 3.47
N VAL A 23 -1.28 -3.95 4.10
CA VAL A 23 -0.35 -4.97 3.58
C VAL A 23 -1.01 -6.34 3.56
N ALA A 24 -1.70 -6.74 4.64
CA ALA A 24 -2.44 -8.00 4.67
C ALA A 24 -3.51 -8.08 3.56
N SER A 25 -4.19 -6.96 3.27
CA SER A 25 -5.17 -6.88 2.19
C SER A 25 -4.55 -7.08 0.81
N VAL A 26 -3.33 -6.59 0.56
CA VAL A 26 -2.63 -6.78 -0.72
C VAL A 26 -2.07 -8.20 -0.82
N LEU A 27 -1.52 -8.74 0.26
CA LEU A 27 -1.01 -10.11 0.30
C LEU A 27 -2.12 -11.15 0.08
N ALA A 28 -3.34 -10.87 0.55
CA ALA A 28 -4.52 -11.72 0.36
C ALA A 28 -5.08 -11.70 -1.08
N GLN A 29 -4.49 -10.92 -2.00
CA GLN A 29 -4.88 -10.94 -3.41
C GLN A 29 -4.27 -12.13 -4.14
N ASP A 30 -5.06 -12.76 -5.02
CA ASP A 30 -4.62 -13.92 -5.83
C ASP A 30 -3.65 -13.53 -6.95
N TRP A 31 -3.57 -12.24 -7.29
CA TRP A 31 -2.67 -11.78 -8.35
C TRP A 31 -1.20 -11.90 -7.90
N ARG A 32 -0.37 -12.48 -8.78
CA ARG A 32 1.09 -12.56 -8.64
C ARG A 32 1.71 -12.43 -10.03
N PRO A 33 2.89 -11.78 -10.16
CA PRO A 33 3.72 -11.24 -9.09
C PRO A 33 3.26 -9.86 -8.58
N VAL A 34 3.51 -9.58 -7.30
CA VAL A 34 3.20 -8.28 -6.65
C VAL A 34 4.43 -7.66 -6.00
N GLU A 35 4.54 -6.34 -6.07
CA GLU A 35 5.50 -5.53 -5.33
C GLU A 35 4.70 -4.59 -4.41
N ILE A 36 5.11 -4.44 -3.15
CA ILE A 36 4.50 -3.52 -2.19
C ILE A 36 5.56 -2.51 -1.79
N LEU A 37 5.27 -1.23 -1.99
CA LEU A 37 6.15 -0.13 -1.65
C LEU A 37 5.51 0.71 -0.54
N ILE A 38 6.01 0.56 0.67
CA ILE A 38 5.56 1.34 1.83
C ILE A 38 6.35 2.64 1.83
N VAL A 39 5.65 3.77 1.81
CA VAL A 39 6.27 5.10 1.82
C VAL A 39 5.84 5.85 3.08
N ASP A 40 6.77 6.00 4.01
CA ASP A 40 6.59 6.76 5.24
C ASP A 40 6.85 8.25 5.01
N ASP A 41 5.84 9.10 5.26
CA ASP A 41 5.90 10.57 5.06
C ASP A 41 6.42 11.31 6.30
N GLY A 42 7.49 10.80 6.90
CA GLY A 42 8.09 11.39 8.10
C GLY A 42 7.19 11.24 9.32
N SER A 43 6.76 10.01 9.63
CA SER A 43 5.97 9.74 10.82
C SER A 43 6.70 10.21 12.09
N THR A 44 5.93 10.82 12.99
CA THR A 44 6.37 11.34 14.29
C THR A 44 5.90 10.48 15.46
N ASP A 45 5.39 9.28 15.18
CA ASP A 45 4.83 8.33 16.16
C ASP A 45 5.91 7.48 16.84
N GLU A 46 7.00 8.13 17.27
CA GLU A 46 8.17 7.49 17.90
C GLU A 46 8.78 6.35 17.05
N GLY A 47 8.52 6.36 15.74
CA GLY A 47 8.99 5.33 14.82
C GLY A 47 8.13 4.06 14.81
N ALA A 48 6.98 4.01 15.48
CA ALA A 48 6.10 2.85 15.48
C ALA A 48 5.65 2.45 14.05
N THR A 49 5.33 3.44 13.21
CA THR A 49 5.00 3.21 11.79
C THR A 49 6.17 2.62 11.02
N LEU A 50 7.37 3.16 11.23
CA LEU A 50 8.58 2.71 10.56
C LEU A 50 8.95 1.28 10.98
N LEU A 51 8.88 0.98 12.28
CA LEU A 51 9.15 -0.34 12.84
C LEU A 51 8.17 -1.39 12.28
N ALA A 52 6.89 -1.06 12.19
CA ALA A 52 5.89 -1.93 11.57
C ALA A 52 6.18 -2.18 10.09
N ALA A 53 6.62 -1.15 9.34
CA ALA A 53 6.99 -1.28 7.93
C ALA A 53 8.19 -2.22 7.74
N TYR A 54 9.25 -2.04 8.55
CA TYR A 54 10.45 -2.88 8.49
C TYR A 54 10.18 -4.32 8.94
N ALA A 55 9.33 -4.55 9.94
CA ALA A 55 8.91 -5.89 10.33
C ALA A 55 8.24 -6.63 9.18
N LEU A 56 7.29 -5.98 8.49
CA LEU A 56 6.62 -6.56 7.32
C LEU A 56 7.61 -6.83 6.17
N ALA A 57 8.58 -5.93 5.95
CA ALA A 57 9.62 -6.13 4.96
C ALA A 57 10.54 -7.31 5.27
N ALA A 58 10.82 -7.58 6.55
CA ALA A 58 11.59 -8.73 6.98
C ALA A 58 10.84 -10.06 6.76
N GLU A 59 9.51 -10.05 6.93
CA GLU A 59 8.65 -11.22 6.64
C GLU A 59 8.56 -11.53 5.14
N HIS A 60 8.61 -10.49 4.29
CA HIS A 60 8.46 -10.62 2.84
C HIS A 60 9.51 -9.81 2.05
N PRO A 61 10.82 -10.14 2.16
CA PRO A 61 11.92 -9.33 1.62
C PRO A 61 11.94 -9.23 0.09
N GLN A 62 11.26 -10.14 -0.59
CA GLN A 62 11.21 -10.20 -2.05
C GLN A 62 10.04 -9.40 -2.64
N ALA A 63 9.02 -9.11 -1.82
CA ALA A 63 7.79 -8.44 -2.24
C ALA A 63 7.65 -7.03 -1.65
N ILE A 64 8.13 -6.80 -0.43
CA ILE A 64 7.92 -5.55 0.31
C ILE A 64 9.20 -4.72 0.33
N ARG A 65 9.06 -3.42 0.05
CA ARG A 65 10.12 -2.42 0.15
C ARG A 65 9.62 -1.24 0.97
N VAL A 66 10.49 -0.72 1.83
CA VAL A 66 10.20 0.44 2.70
C VAL A 66 11.01 1.62 2.23
N LEU A 67 10.37 2.78 2.19
CA LEU A 67 10.93 4.06 1.82
C LEU A 67 10.48 5.06 2.89
N SER A 68 11.40 5.75 3.52
CA SER A 68 11.07 6.86 4.43
C SER A 68 11.64 8.15 3.86
N GLN A 69 10.84 9.19 3.93
CA GLN A 69 11.17 10.51 3.43
C GLN A 69 10.78 11.57 4.47
N PRO A 70 11.46 12.73 4.49
CA PRO A 70 10.99 13.87 5.28
C PRO A 70 9.59 14.27 4.81
N ASN A 71 8.74 14.69 5.76
CA ASN A 71 7.35 15.06 5.51
C ASN A 71 7.24 16.09 4.38
N GLY A 72 6.72 15.66 3.24
CA GLY A 72 6.58 16.46 2.02
C GLY A 72 5.13 16.81 1.70
N GLY A 73 4.20 16.44 2.58
CA GLY A 73 2.76 16.57 2.36
C GLY A 73 2.18 15.45 1.49
N ARG A 74 0.84 15.40 1.42
CA ARG A 74 0.04 14.25 0.96
C ARG A 74 0.37 13.66 -0.42
N ALA A 75 0.94 14.45 -1.34
CA ALA A 75 1.25 14.00 -2.71
C ALA A 75 2.66 13.42 -2.86
N GLN A 76 3.60 13.87 -2.03
CA GLN A 76 5.01 13.50 -2.12
C GLN A 76 5.24 11.99 -1.94
N PRO A 77 4.67 11.31 -0.92
CA PRO A 77 4.85 9.86 -0.73
C PRO A 77 4.42 9.02 -1.92
N ALA A 78 3.30 9.39 -2.55
CA ALA A 78 2.79 8.69 -3.72
C ALA A 78 3.71 8.90 -4.94
N ASN A 79 4.23 10.11 -5.12
CA ASN A 79 5.15 10.46 -6.21
C ASN A 79 6.50 9.76 -6.05
N SER A 80 7.09 9.79 -4.85
CA SER A 80 8.32 9.05 -4.53
C SER A 80 8.16 7.56 -4.78
N GLY A 81 7.00 7.01 -4.39
CA GLY A 81 6.68 5.62 -4.65
C GLY A 81 6.55 5.30 -6.14
N ALA A 82 5.96 6.19 -6.93
CA ALA A 82 5.77 6.00 -8.36
C ALA A 82 7.11 5.99 -9.12
N SER A 83 8.09 6.79 -8.69
CA SER A 83 9.42 6.89 -9.28
C SER A 83 10.31 5.67 -9.01
N MET A 84 10.13 4.99 -7.88
CA MET A 84 10.99 3.88 -7.41
C MET A 84 10.49 2.47 -7.81
N ARG A 85 9.33 2.42 -8.45
CA ARG A 85 8.59 1.20 -8.77
C ARG A 85 9.26 0.40 -9.89
N LYS A 86 9.21 -0.94 -9.81
CA LYS A 86 9.71 -1.83 -10.89
C LYS A 86 8.67 -2.13 -11.97
N ALA A 87 7.37 -2.13 -11.64
CA ALA A 87 6.28 -2.45 -12.55
C ALA A 87 5.92 -1.32 -13.53
N SER A 88 5.41 -1.69 -14.70
CA SER A 88 4.73 -0.74 -15.61
C SER A 88 3.36 -0.31 -15.08
N SER A 89 2.58 -1.24 -14.50
CA SER A 89 1.24 -0.98 -13.93
C SER A 89 1.29 -0.88 -12.40
N PHE A 90 0.54 0.07 -11.81
CA PHE A 90 0.55 0.28 -10.36
C PHE A 90 -0.79 0.71 -9.77
N ASN A 91 -0.94 0.46 -8.47
CA ASN A 91 -2.04 0.93 -7.65
C ASN A 91 -1.52 1.79 -6.49
N THR A 92 -2.16 2.93 -6.22
CA THR A 92 -1.91 3.72 -5.02
C THR A 92 -3.01 3.44 -4.01
N SER A 93 -2.67 2.68 -2.96
CA SER A 93 -3.59 2.36 -1.87
C SER A 93 -3.21 3.20 -0.67
N THR A 94 -3.93 4.31 -0.44
CA THR A 94 -3.81 5.03 0.83
C THR A 94 -4.27 4.09 1.95
N ALA A 95 -3.57 4.07 3.08
CA ALA A 95 -3.87 3.20 4.25
C ALA A 95 -5.27 3.40 4.88
N THR A 96 -6.17 4.12 4.21
CA THR A 96 -7.58 4.32 4.59
C THR A 96 -8.53 3.52 3.68
N THR A 97 -8.06 2.97 2.56
CA THR A 97 -8.86 2.16 1.64
C THR A 97 -8.51 0.68 1.80
N CYS A 98 -9.46 -0.11 2.30
CA CYS A 98 -9.41 -1.57 2.15
C CYS A 98 -9.41 -1.90 0.65
N CYS A 99 -8.39 -2.62 0.18
CA CYS A 99 -8.41 -3.24 -1.13
C CYS A 99 -9.34 -4.46 -1.06
N CYS A 100 -10.65 -4.21 -1.01
CA CYS A 100 -11.67 -5.25 -1.02
C CYS A 100 -11.41 -6.20 -2.19
N ARG A 101 -11.23 -7.50 -1.89
CA ARG A 101 -11.27 -8.67 -2.79
C ARG A 101 -11.87 -8.35 -4.16
N ALA A 102 -11.04 -7.98 -5.13
CA ALA A 102 -11.48 -7.74 -6.49
C ALA A 102 -10.46 -8.34 -7.47
N SER A 103 -10.89 -9.43 -8.09
CA SER A 103 -10.22 -10.24 -9.11
C SER A 103 -9.95 -9.50 -10.43
N SER A 104 -9.77 -8.18 -10.42
CA SER A 104 -9.83 -7.35 -11.63
C SER A 104 -8.84 -6.19 -11.61
N VAL A 105 -7.57 -6.51 -11.84
CA VAL A 105 -6.46 -5.57 -12.09
C VAL A 105 -6.61 -4.78 -13.42
N ARG A 106 -7.63 -5.08 -14.25
CA ARG A 106 -7.66 -4.54 -15.63
C ARG A 106 -8.17 -3.12 -15.82
N ARG A 107 -8.83 -2.49 -14.84
CA ARG A 107 -9.24 -1.07 -14.93
C ARG A 107 -9.95 -0.66 -13.65
N PHE A 108 -9.26 -0.18 -12.61
CA PHE A 108 -10.02 0.36 -11.48
C PHE A 108 -9.45 1.64 -10.87
N ARG A 109 -10.33 2.64 -11.00
CA ARG A 109 -10.42 3.93 -10.32
C ARG A 109 -10.25 3.71 -8.82
N VAL A 110 -9.45 4.58 -8.20
CA VAL A 110 -9.30 4.75 -6.75
C VAL A 110 -10.60 4.40 -6.03
N CYS A 111 -10.61 3.30 -5.28
CA CYS A 111 -11.75 2.92 -4.45
C CYS A 111 -11.80 3.88 -3.24
N ALA A 112 -12.45 5.03 -3.43
CA ALA A 112 -12.85 5.88 -2.32
C ALA A 112 -14.14 5.29 -1.72
N THR A 113 -14.01 4.42 -0.72
CA THR A 113 -15.15 4.06 0.15
C THR A 113 -14.97 4.71 1.50
N THR A 114 -15.32 5.99 1.57
CA THR A 114 -15.95 6.55 2.78
C THR A 114 -17.13 5.66 3.15
N GLY A 115 -17.19 5.27 4.43
CA GLY A 115 -18.04 4.20 4.91
C GLY A 115 -19.51 4.32 4.54
N ARG A 116 -20.05 3.26 3.93
CA ARG A 116 -21.39 2.75 4.24
C ARG A 116 -21.31 1.23 4.28
N ARG A 117 -21.57 0.66 5.47
CA ARG A 117 -21.94 -0.75 5.60
C ARG A 117 -23.12 -0.99 4.66
N ALA A 118 -22.94 -1.83 3.65
CA ALA A 118 -24.07 -2.44 2.98
C ALA A 118 -24.62 -3.51 3.94
N SER A 119 -25.72 -3.17 4.62
CA SER A 119 -26.56 -4.15 5.30
C SER A 119 -27.07 -5.14 4.26
N ARG A 120 -26.62 -6.39 4.38
CA ARG A 120 -27.26 -7.54 3.74
C ARG A 120 -28.66 -7.68 4.32
N THR A 121 -29.69 -7.61 3.49
CA THR A 121 -30.95 -8.28 3.76
C THR A 121 -31.29 -9.09 2.51
N ALA A 122 -31.73 -10.32 2.78
CA ALA A 122 -32.01 -11.40 1.83
C ALA A 122 -33.08 -11.04 0.79
#